data_AF-A0AAD1RBA2-F1
#
_entry.id   AF-A0AAD1RBA2-F1
#
_cell.length_a   1.000
_cell.length_b   1.000
_cell.length_c   1.000
_cell.angle_alpha   90.00
_cell.angle_beta   90.00
_cell.angle_gamma   90.00
#
_symmetry.space_group_name_H-M   'P 1'
#
loop_
_entity.id
_entity.type
_entity.pdbx_description
1 polymer ?
#
loop_
_entity_poly.entity_id
_entity_poly.type
_entity_poly.pdbx_seq_one_letter_code
_entity_poly.pdbx_strand_id
1 'polypeptide(L)'
;MTKLQKKAIFCLAGTLSFACAIGIAAALGTQLWLRGTILCKTGAVLVNATGDELKKFIGEIQYGLFYGQRIKQCGLGGRPTAFSC
;
A
#
# COMPACT_ATOMS: atom_id res chain seq x y z
N MET A 1 -36.52 24.12 -16.55
CA MET A 1 -35.83 23.67 -15.33
C MET A 1 -36.26 24.55 -14.16
N THR A 2 -36.89 23.98 -13.14
CA THR A 2 -37.34 24.72 -11.95
C THR A 2 -36.15 25.14 -11.08
N LYS A 3 -36.24 26.26 -10.34
CA LYS A 3 -35.15 26.77 -9.47
C LYS A 3 -34.69 25.73 -8.43
N LEU A 4 -35.63 24.90 -7.96
CA LEU A 4 -35.38 23.79 -7.05
C LEU A 4 -34.45 22.72 -7.64
N GLN A 5 -34.66 22.31 -8.91
CA GLN A 5 -33.77 21.35 -9.57
C GLN A 5 -32.35 21.88 -9.71
N LYS A 6 -32.17 23.15 -10.09
CA LYS A 6 -30.82 23.75 -10.21
C LYS A 6 -30.09 23.76 -8.87
N LYS A 7 -30.80 24.12 -7.78
CA LYS A 7 -30.24 24.11 -6.43
C LYS A 7 -29.86 22.70 -5.97
N ALA A 8 -30.72 21.71 -6.24
CA ALA A 8 -30.45 20.31 -5.92
C ALA A 8 -29.21 19.78 -6.66
N ILE A 9 -29.10 20.04 -7.97
CA ILE A 9 -27.94 19.62 -8.77
C ILE A 9 -26.65 20.26 -8.27
N PHE A 10 -26.68 21.55 -7.91
CA PHE A 10 -25.50 22.24 -7.41
C PHE A 10 -25.04 21.68 -6.05
N CYS A 11 -25.96 21.41 -5.13
CA CYS A 11 -25.66 20.74 -3.86
C CYS A 11 -25.12 19.31 -4.09
N LEU A 12 -25.71 18.54 -5.00
CA LEU A 12 -25.24 17.20 -5.34
C LEU A 12 -23.84 17.23 -5.95
N ALA A 13 -23.58 18.14 -6.89
CA ALA A 13 -22.26 18.28 -7.51
C ALA A 13 -21.21 18.68 -6.46
N GLY A 14 -21.53 19.64 -5.58
CA GLY A 14 -20.63 20.08 -4.51
C GLY A 14 -20.30 18.96 -3.53
N THR A 15 -21.31 18.26 -3.03
CA THR A 15 -21.13 17.13 -2.10
C THR A 15 -20.34 15.99 -2.73
N LEU A 16 -20.63 15.64 -3.99
CA LEU A 16 -19.90 14.62 -4.73
C LEU A 16 -18.42 15.00 -4.93
N SER A 17 -18.16 16.25 -5.29
CA SER A 17 -16.80 16.75 -5.52
C SER A 17 -15.97 16.72 -4.24
N PHE A 18 -16.58 17.12 -3.12
CA PHE A 18 -15.93 17.10 -1.81
C PHE A 18 -15.66 15.68 -1.33
N ALA A 19 -16.63 14.77 -1.47
CA ALA A 19 -16.45 13.35 -1.17
C ALA A 19 -15.31 12.73 -2.01
N CYS A 20 -15.23 13.08 -3.30
CA CYS A 20 -14.17 12.61 -4.19
C CYS A 20 -12.79 13.14 -3.75
N ALA A 21 -12.69 14.41 -3.38
CA ALA A 21 -11.45 15.00 -2.86
C ALA A 21 -10.97 14.31 -1.59
N ILE A 22 -11.87 14.00 -0.65
CA ILE A 22 -11.54 13.23 0.57
C ILE A 22 -11.08 11.82 0.19
N GLY A 23 -11.78 11.16 -0.74
CA GLY A 23 -11.40 9.82 -1.21
C GLY A 23 -9.99 9.79 -1.81
N ILE A 24 -9.64 10.79 -2.61
CA ILE A 24 -8.28 10.93 -3.17
C ILE A 24 -7.26 11.16 -2.06
N ALA A 25 -7.52 12.09 -1.13
CA ALA A 25 -6.61 12.36 -0.02
C ALA A 25 -6.37 11.10 0.85
N ALA A 26 -7.44 10.35 1.15
CA ALA A 26 -7.34 9.09 1.88
C ALA A 26 -6.56 8.03 1.08
N ALA A 27 -6.84 7.88 -0.22
CA ALA A 27 -6.11 6.94 -1.08
C ALA A 27 -4.62 7.26 -1.08
N LEU A 28 -4.23 8.52 -1.29
CA LEU A 28 -2.83 8.96 -1.31
C LEU A 28 -2.13 8.78 0.05
N GLY A 29 -2.86 8.93 1.16
CA GLY A 29 -2.33 8.74 2.51
C GLY A 29 -2.17 7.28 2.93
N THR A 30 -2.83 6.33 2.25
CA THR A 30 -2.73 4.90 2.58
C THR A 30 -1.47 4.27 2.05
N GLN A 31 -0.87 3.37 2.85
CA GLN A 31 0.37 2.66 2.53
C GLN A 31 0.16 1.37 1.71
N LEU A 32 -1.06 1.16 1.18
CA LEU A 32 -1.50 -0.10 0.58
C LEU A 32 -1.58 -0.05 -0.96
N TRP A 33 -0.87 0.87 -1.61
CA TRP A 33 -0.88 0.97 -3.08
C TRP A 33 -0.24 -0.23 -3.76
N LEU A 34 0.87 -0.73 -3.20
CA LEU A 34 1.61 -1.85 -3.74
C LEU A 34 1.91 -2.83 -2.63
N ARG A 35 1.35 -4.04 -2.73
CA ARG A 35 1.73 -5.17 -1.89
C ARG A 35 2.47 -6.20 -2.73
N GLY A 36 3.59 -6.68 -2.23
CA GLY A 36 4.38 -7.70 -2.89
C GLY A 36 5.17 -8.54 -1.90
N THR A 37 5.81 -9.57 -2.42
CA THR A 37 6.73 -10.40 -1.66
C THR A 37 8.10 -10.38 -2.32
N ILE A 38 9.14 -10.20 -1.53
CA ILE A 38 10.53 -10.19 -2.00
C ILE A 38 11.28 -11.39 -1.43
N LEU A 39 11.91 -12.16 -2.30
CA LEU A 39 12.74 -13.28 -1.88
C LEU A 39 14.16 -12.80 -1.58
N CYS A 40 14.64 -13.08 -0.37
CA CYS A 40 16.03 -12.83 0.01
C CYS A 40 16.94 -13.92 -0.59
N LYS A 41 17.18 -13.83 -1.92
CA LYS A 41 17.93 -14.84 -2.70
C LYS A 41 19.31 -15.14 -2.12
N THR A 42 20.04 -14.14 -1.68
CA THR A 42 21.37 -14.32 -1.09
C THR A 42 21.32 -15.18 0.17
N GLY A 43 20.37 -14.90 1.08
CA GLY A 43 20.19 -15.70 2.30
C GLY A 43 19.72 -17.12 2.00
N ALA A 44 18.77 -17.27 1.07
CA ALA A 44 18.26 -18.57 0.66
C ALA A 44 19.34 -19.46 0.02
N VAL A 45 20.19 -18.89 -0.84
CA VAL A 45 21.28 -19.64 -1.49
C VAL A 45 22.39 -19.97 -0.50
N LEU A 46 22.70 -19.09 0.45
CA LEU A 46 23.76 -19.33 1.45
C LEU A 46 23.51 -20.60 2.28
N VAL A 47 22.24 -20.88 2.60
CA VAL A 47 21.84 -22.09 3.34
C VAL A 47 21.30 -23.20 2.45
N ASN A 48 21.34 -23.02 1.12
CA ASN A 48 20.72 -23.93 0.14
C ASN A 48 19.26 -24.29 0.47
N ALA A 49 18.46 -23.27 0.83
CA ALA A 49 17.06 -23.44 1.19
C ALA A 49 16.24 -23.91 -0.01
N THR A 50 15.51 -25.02 0.16
CA THR A 50 14.57 -25.58 -0.82
C THR A 50 13.26 -25.95 -0.12
N GLY A 51 12.15 -25.95 -0.88
CA GLY A 51 10.82 -26.27 -0.35
C GLY A 51 10.33 -25.29 0.72
N ASP A 52 9.89 -25.82 1.87
CA ASP A 52 9.29 -25.04 2.96
C ASP A 52 10.27 -24.07 3.65
N GLU A 53 11.57 -24.35 3.64
CA GLU A 53 12.58 -23.46 4.22
C GLU A 53 12.68 -22.13 3.44
N LEU A 54 12.35 -22.13 2.15
CA LEU A 54 12.38 -20.93 1.31
C LEU A 54 11.38 -19.86 1.79
N LYS A 55 10.27 -20.28 2.41
CA LYS A 55 9.24 -19.37 2.95
C LYS A 55 9.80 -18.47 4.05
N LYS A 56 10.81 -18.92 4.81
CA LYS A 56 11.50 -18.12 5.85
C LYS A 56 12.35 -16.98 5.28
N PHE A 57 12.61 -17.01 3.97
CA PHE A 57 13.37 -15.99 3.23
C PHE A 57 12.49 -15.09 2.36
N ILE A 58 11.18 -15.28 2.38
CA ILE A 58 10.22 -14.40 1.68
C ILE A 58 9.80 -13.32 2.66
N GLY A 59 10.10 -12.06 2.34
CA GLY A 59 9.61 -10.89 3.08
C GLY A 59 8.45 -10.20 2.38
N GLU A 60 7.58 -9.53 3.14
CA GLU A 60 6.50 -8.71 2.58
C GLU A 60 6.94 -7.25 2.36
N ILE A 61 6.45 -6.64 1.29
CA ILE A 61 6.63 -5.22 0.98
C ILE A 61 5.25 -4.57 0.82
N GLN A 62 5.08 -3.41 1.43
CA GLN A 62 3.87 -2.58 1.33
C GLN A 62 4.29 -1.13 1.09
N TYR A 63 3.96 -0.55 -0.07
CA TYR A 63 4.23 0.85 -0.37
C TYR A 63 2.94 1.62 -0.60
N GLY A 64 2.85 2.81 0.00
CA GLY A 64 2.00 3.90 -0.46
C GLY A 64 2.77 4.88 -1.32
N LEU A 65 2.11 5.97 -1.72
CA LEU A 65 2.71 6.98 -2.58
C LEU A 65 3.85 7.76 -1.89
N PHE A 66 3.67 8.10 -0.61
CA PHE A 66 4.64 8.90 0.16
C PHE A 66 5.30 8.11 1.30
N TYR A 67 4.61 7.09 1.81
CA TYR A 67 5.07 6.28 2.93
C TYR A 67 5.04 4.81 2.54
N GLY A 68 6.08 4.06 2.90
CA GLY A 68 6.15 2.64 2.62
C GLY A 68 6.92 1.87 3.67
N GLN A 69 6.56 0.60 3.85
CA GLN A 69 7.20 -0.32 4.77
C GLN A 69 7.67 -1.55 4.00
N ARG A 70 8.95 -1.88 4.14
CA ARG A 70 9.51 -3.15 3.65
C ARG A 70 9.82 -4.01 4.87
N ILE A 71 9.32 -5.23 4.90
CA ILE A 71 9.70 -6.23 5.91
C ILE A 71 10.59 -7.23 5.20
N LYS A 72 11.90 -7.17 5.43
CA LYS A 72 12.82 -8.18 4.90
C LYS A 72 12.89 -9.34 5.88
N GLN A 73 12.49 -10.53 5.43
CA GLN A 73 12.73 -11.80 6.14
C GLN A 73 13.86 -12.52 5.40
N CYS A 74 15.02 -12.65 6.04
CA CYS A 74 16.19 -13.32 5.48
C CYS A 74 16.62 -14.49 6.40
N GLY A 75 15.67 -15.28 6.90
CA GLY A 75 15.93 -16.43 7.78
C GLY A 75 16.22 -16.09 9.25
N LEU A 76 16.64 -14.86 9.56
CA LEU A 76 16.95 -14.39 10.93
C LEU A 76 15.80 -13.60 11.59
N GLY A 77 14.59 -13.67 11.03
CA GLY A 77 13.43 -12.86 11.45
C GLY A 77 13.15 -11.67 10.53
N GLY A 78 11.99 -11.05 10.72
CA GLY A 78 11.54 -9.90 9.92
C GLY A 78 12.07 -8.59 10.47
N ARG A 79 12.86 -7.84 9.69
CA ARG A 79 13.26 -6.48 10.05
C ARG A 79 12.41 -5.47 9.27
N PRO A 80 11.51 -4.71 9.93
CA PRO A 80 10.76 -3.66 9.28
C PRO A 80 11.69 -2.48 9.00
N THR A 81 11.78 -2.09 7.73
CA THR A 81 12.42 -0.86 7.27
C THR A 81 11.33 0.02 6.68
N ALA A 82 11.01 1.11 7.37
CA ALA A 82 10.09 2.13 6.88
C ALA A 82 10.85 3.16 6.05
N PHE A 83 10.13 3.77 5.11
CA PHE A 83 10.60 4.87 4.27
C PHE A 83 9.51 5.93 4.20
N SER A 84 9.93 7.19 4.24
CA SER A 84 9.12 8.39 4.07
C SER A 84 9.80 9.31 3.07
N CYS A 85 9.07 9.74 2.03
CA CYS A 85 9.46 10.82 1.12
C CYS A 85 9.07 12.18 1.69
#